data_AF-A0A651FAQ5-F1
#
_entry.id   AF-A0A651FAQ5-F1
#
_cell.length_a   1.000
_cell.length_b   1.000
_cell.length_c   1.000
_cell.angle_alpha   90.00
_cell.angle_beta   90.00
_cell.angle_gamma   90.00
#
_symmetry.space_group_name_H-M   'P 1'
#
loop_
_entity.id
_entity.type
_entity.pdbx_description
1 polymer ?
#
loop_
_entity_poly.entity_id
_entity_poly.type
_entity_poly.pdbx_seq_one_letter_code
_entity_poly.pdbx_strand_id
1 'polypeptide(L)' 'MTTEQFLFLMAIDEFKKANSRTFPSWTDVLEVIRLLGYRKTCQSQLTLPMAEDWLEKPDAPANVRPIRPEDREAA' A
#
# COMPACT_ATOMS: atom_id res chain seq x y z
N MET A 1 -3.19 -16.57 14.22
CA MET A 1 -3.10 -15.29 13.48
C MET A 1 -1.64 -14.87 13.48
N THR A 2 -1.08 -14.46 12.34
CA THR A 2 0.36 -14.11 12.24
C THR A 2 0.61 -12.67 12.67
N THR A 3 1.86 -12.32 13.02
CA THR A 3 2.26 -10.94 13.35
C THR A 3 1.95 -9.96 12.23
N GLU A 4 2.21 -10.36 11.00
CA GLU A 4 1.89 -9.59 9.79
C GLU A 4 0.39 -9.35 9.65
N GLN A 5 -0.45 -10.38 9.82
CA GLN A 5 -1.90 -10.23 9.78
C GLN A 5 -2.40 -9.29 10.87
N PHE A 6 -1.81 -9.33 12.07
CA PHE A 6 -2.16 -8.39 13.15
C PHE A 6 -1.86 -6.95 12.76
N LEU A 7 -0.63 -6.71 12.30
CA LEU A 7 -0.17 -5.39 11.88
C LEU A 7 -1.07 -4.83 10.78
N PHE A 8 -1.42 -5.66 9.79
CA PHE A 8 -2.32 -5.27 8.71
C PHE A 8 -3.72 -4.91 9.23
N LEU A 9 -4.31 -5.73 10.12
CA LEU A 9 -5.62 -5.44 10.70
C LEU A 9 -5.63 -4.13 11.50
N MET A 10 -4.59 -3.90 12.31
CA MET A 10 -4.44 -2.65 13.07
C MET A 10 -4.31 -1.44 12.13
N ALA A 11 -3.52 -1.56 11.06
CA ALA A 11 -3.35 -0.49 10.08
C ALA A 11 -4.67 -0.14 9.36
N ILE A 12 -5.47 -1.14 9.01
CA ILE A 12 -6.79 -0.95 8.39
C ILE A 12 -7.78 -0.31 9.37
N ASP A 13 -7.76 -0.71 10.65
CA ASP A 13 -8.61 -0.12 11.68
C ASP A 13 -8.32 1.37 11.87
N GLU A 14 -7.05 1.74 11.96
CA GLU A 14 -6.63 3.14 12.05
C GLU A 14 -6.96 3.93 10.78
N PHE A 15 -6.80 3.33 9.59
CA PHE A 15 -7.20 3.96 8.33
C PHE A 15 -8.70 4.30 8.31
N LYS A 16 -9.56 3.38 8.76
CA LYS A 16 -11.01 3.59 8.83
C LYS A 16 -11.38 4.73 9.77
N LYS A 17 -10.76 4.78 10.96
CA LYS A 17 -10.97 5.86 11.94
C LYS A 17 -10.54 7.21 11.38
N ALA A 18 -9.34 7.30 10.81
CA ALA A 18 -8.80 8.54 10.27
C ALA A 18 -9.64 9.12 9.11
N ASN A 19 -10.22 8.25 8.29
CA ASN A 19 -10.99 8.66 7.10
C ASN A 19 -12.51 8.63 7.30
N SER A 20 -13.01 8.29 8.50
CA SER A 20 -14.44 8.09 8.79
C SER A 20 -15.14 7.18 7.77
N ARG A 21 -14.44 6.15 7.28
CA ARG A 21 -14.96 5.20 6.28
C ARG A 21 -15.23 3.84 6.92
N THR A 22 -16.46 3.34 6.78
CA THR A 22 -16.83 2.00 7.25
C THR A 22 -16.22 0.89 6.39
N PHE A 23 -16.18 1.12 5.07
CA PHE A 23 -15.65 0.17 4.09
C PHE A 23 -14.61 0.86 3.20
N PRO A 24 -13.31 0.53 3.33
CA PRO A 24 -12.29 1.02 2.41
C PRO A 24 -12.49 0.39 1.02
N SER A 25 -12.15 1.14 -0.02
CA SER A 25 -12.06 0.59 -1.38
C SER A 25 -10.82 -0.30 -1.52
N TRP A 26 -10.78 -1.17 -2.53
CA TRP A 26 -9.58 -1.99 -2.80
C TRP A 26 -8.34 -1.14 -3.12
N THR A 27 -8.53 0.05 -3.68
CA THR A 27 -7.44 1.03 -3.88
C THR A 27 -6.95 1.60 -2.55
N ASP A 28 -7.83 1.89 -1.59
CA ASP A 28 -7.43 2.32 -0.23
C ASP A 28 -6.66 1.22 0.51
N VAL A 29 -7.09 -0.04 0.35
CA VAL A 29 -6.39 -1.19 0.94
C VAL A 29 -4.99 -1.33 0.36
N LEU A 30 -4.85 -1.20 -0.96
CA LEU A 30 -3.53 -1.19 -1.61
C LEU A 30 -2.68 -0.01 -1.12
N GLU A 31 -3.26 1.17 -0.89
CA GLU A 31 -2.55 2.31 -0.30
C GLU A 31 -1.94 1.96 1.07
N VAL A 32 -2.73 1.38 1.97
CA VAL A 32 -2.27 0.99 3.31
C VAL A 32 -1.13 -0.02 3.21
N ILE A 33 -1.23 -1.03 2.34
CA ILE A 33 -0.18 -2.02 2.12
C ILE A 33 1.13 -1.35 1.66
N ARG A 34 1.04 -0.39 0.75
CA ARG A 34 2.23 0.34 0.27
C ARG A 34 2.87 1.20 1.35
N LEU A 35 2.06 1.84 2.20
CA LEU A 35 2.53 2.64 3.34
C LEU A 35 3.13 1.79 4.47
N LEU A 36 2.68 0.55 4.64
CA LEU A 36 3.30 -0.42 5.54
C LEU A 36 4.70 -0.88 5.09
N GLY A 37 5.09 -0.55 3.85
CA GLY A 37 6.43 -0.84 3.32
C GLY A 37 6.50 -2.02 2.35
N TYR A 38 5.37 -2.62 1.97
CA TYR A 38 5.37 -3.71 1.00
C TYR A 38 5.70 -3.22 -0.40
N ARG A 39 6.56 -3.98 -1.11
CA ARG A 39 6.99 -3.73 -2.48
C ARG A 39 6.88 -4.99 -3.33
N LYS A 40 6.50 -4.83 -4.58
CA LYS A 40 6.43 -5.94 -5.54
C LYS A 40 7.80 -6.19 -6.16
N THR A 41 8.68 -6.84 -5.42
CA THR A 41 10.06 -7.12 -5.85
C THR A 41 10.20 -8.46 -6.60
N CYS A 42 9.13 -9.27 -6.63
CA CYS A 42 9.12 -10.61 -7.22
C CYS A 42 8.01 -10.76 -8.27
N GLN A 43 8.24 -11.67 -9.22
CA GLN A 43 7.22 -12.04 -10.21
C GLN A 43 5.97 -12.60 -9.52
N SER A 44 4.81 -12.24 -10.06
CA SER A 44 3.53 -12.74 -9.59
C SER A 44 3.45 -14.25 -9.82
N GLN A 45 2.96 -14.98 -8.83
CA GLN A 45 2.58 -16.39 -8.99
C GLN A 45 1.19 -16.55 -9.63
N LEU A 46 0.48 -15.44 -9.84
CA LEU A 46 -0.83 -15.40 -10.47
C LEU A 46 -0.70 -15.10 -11.96
N THR A 47 -1.41 -15.88 -12.79
CA THR A 47 -1.54 -15.62 -14.23
C THR A 47 -2.70 -14.68 -14.47
N LEU A 48 -2.41 -13.42 -14.82
CA LEU A 48 -3.40 -12.38 -15.06
C LEU A 48 -3.36 -11.96 -16.55
N PRO A 49 -4.22 -12.50 -17.42
CA PRO A 49 -4.13 -12.24 -18.86
C PRO A 49 -4.44 -10.79 -19.26
N MET A 50 -5.14 -10.04 -18.41
CA MET A 50 -5.58 -8.66 -18.67
C MET A 50 -4.75 -7.62 -17.89
N ALA A 51 -3.65 -8.02 -17.25
CA ALA A 51 -2.82 -7.11 -16.46
C ALA A 51 -1.33 -7.44 -16.65
N GLU A 52 -0.52 -6.40 -16.82
CA GLU A 52 0.93 -6.54 -16.89
C GLU A 52 1.50 -6.81 -15.49
N ASP A 53 2.35 -7.84 -15.40
CA ASP A 53 3.11 -8.10 -14.19
C ASP A 53 4.35 -7.21 -14.16
N TRP A 54 4.48 -6.37 -13.14
CA TRP A 54 5.56 -5.39 -13.03
C TRP A 54 6.36 -5.59 -11.74
N LEU A 55 7.59 -5.09 -11.71
CA LEU A 55 8.46 -5.14 -10.55
C LEU A 55 8.98 -3.76 -10.19
N GLU A 56 9.30 -3.56 -8.92
CA GLU A 56 9.95 -2.35 -8.42
C GLU A 56 11.15 -2.67 -7.54
N LYS A 57 11.99 -1.66 -7.35
CA LYS A 57 13.11 -1.76 -6.43
C LYS A 57 12.61 -1.85 -4.98
N PRO A 58 13.33 -2.56 -4.09
CA PRO A 58 12.96 -2.64 -2.66
C PRO A 58 12.90 -1.29 -1.95
N ASP A 59 13.67 -0.30 -2.42
CA ASP A 59 13.78 1.05 -1.87
C ASP A 59 12.85 2.06 -2.56
N ALA A 60 11.99 1.62 -3.48
CA ALA A 60 11.06 2.51 -4.17
C ALA A 60 10.14 3.22 -3.16
N PRO A 61 9.78 4.51 -3.38
CA PRO A 61 8.77 5.18 -2.56
C PRO A 61 7.39 4.54 -2.74
N ALA A 62 6.50 4.71 -1.76
CA ALA A 62 5.17 4.10 -1.81
C ALA A 62 4.33 4.58 -3.01
N ASN A 63 4.52 5.83 -3.47
CA ASN A 63 3.85 6.44 -4.63
C ASN A 63 2.30 6.39 -4.61
N VAL A 64 1.70 6.32 -3.43
CA VAL A 64 0.24 6.21 -3.26
C VAL A 64 -0.46 7.53 -2.98
N ARG A 65 0.29 8.57 -2.60
CA ARG A 65 -0.22 9.92 -2.42
C ARG A 65 0.52 10.86 -3.39
N PRO A 66 -0.17 11.79 -4.05
CA PRO A 66 0.52 12.85 -4.77
C PRO A 66 1.41 13.60 -3.77
N ILE A 67 2.70 13.72 -4.09
CA ILE A 67 3.65 14.51 -3.31
C ILE A 67 3.07 15.92 -3.26
N ARG A 68 2.67 16.37 -2.07
CA ARG A 68 2.27 17.77 -1.93
C ARG A 68 3.52 18.61 -2.10
N PRO A 69 3.44 19.80 -2.72
CA PRO A 69 4.62 20.65 -2.92
C PRO A 69 5.42 20.89 -1.63
N GLU A 70 4.72 20.94 -0.48
CA GLU A 70 5.28 21.08 0.87
C GLU A 70 6.16 19.91 1.34
N ASP A 71 5.97 18.69 0.83
CA ASP A 71 6.75 17.50 1.21
C ASP A 71 8.09 17.40 0.46
N ARG A 72 8.32 18.25 -0.55
CA ARG A 72 9.50 18.19 -1.43
C ARG A 72 10.73 18.91 -0.84
N GLU A 73 10.54 19.78 0.14
CA GLU A 73 11.63 20.55 0.79
C GLU A 73 12.35 19.77 1.91
N ALA A 74 11.84 18.60 2.31
CA ALA A 74 12.36 17.83 3.45
C ALA A 74 13.21 16.59 3.05
N ALA A 75 13.57 16.44 1.78
CA ALA A 75 14.39 15.33 1.25
C ALA A 75 15.71 15.83 0.66
#